data_AF-A0A7S1JS76-F1
#
_entry.id   AF-A0A7S1JS76-F1
#
_cell.length_a   1.000
_cell.length_b   1.000
_cell.length_c   1.000
_cell.angle_alpha   90.00
_cell.angle_beta   90.00
_cell.angle_gamma   90.00
#
_symmetry.space_group_name_H-M   'P 1'
#
loop_
_entity.id
_entity.type
_entity.pdbx_description
1 polymer ?
#
loop_
_entity_poly.entity_id
_entity_poly.type
_entity_poly.pdbx_seq_one_letter_code
_entity_poly.pdbx_strand_id
1 'polypeptide(L)'
;VPAEDGEGEGEVAAKGVYKPPKLLAVEYTGDHLSAAAKAHREADRQRERLKKTEYVRSLRQEISDVPEEVGGSDLRRDAEAAALMRRQVERQQIEEESFRRIQINKKEKRDLKRLREKGKLSRDSTG
;
A
#
# COMPACT_ATOMS: atom_id res chain seq x y z
N VAL A 1 21.98 45.04 16.28
CA VAL A 1 21.39 45.59 15.04
C VAL A 1 20.10 44.83 14.78
N PRO A 2 18.92 45.37 15.12
CA PRO A 2 17.66 44.76 14.73
C PRO A 2 17.29 45.26 13.33
N ALA A 3 16.96 44.35 12.41
CA ALA A 3 16.42 44.65 11.09
C ALA A 3 14.89 44.70 11.20
N GLU A 4 14.34 45.86 10.89
CA GLU A 4 12.92 46.08 10.61
C GLU A 4 12.68 45.79 9.13
N ASP A 5 11.79 44.86 8.79
CA ASP A 5 11.27 44.64 7.44
C ASP A 5 9.80 44.21 7.60
N GLY A 6 8.78 44.77 6.97
CA GLY A 6 8.68 45.89 6.06
C GLY A 6 7.19 46.22 5.94
N GLU A 7 6.87 47.52 5.97
CA GLU A 7 5.52 48.04 5.82
C GLU A 7 5.01 47.77 4.39
N GLY A 8 3.94 46.98 4.28
CA GLY A 8 3.30 46.64 3.02
C GLY A 8 2.18 47.61 2.69
N GLU A 9 2.49 48.52 1.78
CA GLU A 9 1.68 49.61 1.23
C GLU A 9 0.21 49.26 0.91
N GLY A 10 -0.71 50.08 1.42
CA GLY A 10 -2.13 50.05 1.08
C GLY A 10 -2.37 50.63 -0.32
N GLU A 11 -2.28 49.76 -1.33
CA GLU A 11 -2.54 50.10 -2.73
C GLU A 11 -4.02 50.45 -2.98
N VAL A 12 -4.21 51.59 -3.65
CA VAL A 12 -5.45 52.30 -3.93
C VAL A 12 -6.54 51.41 -4.56
N ALA A 13 -7.75 51.52 -4.04
CA ALA A 13 -8.93 50.81 -4.52
C ALA A 13 -9.34 51.25 -5.95
N ALA A 14 -8.94 50.47 -6.96
CA ALA A 14 -9.59 50.51 -8.27
C ALA A 14 -11.03 49.98 -8.13
N LYS A 15 -12.02 50.87 -8.22
CA LYS A 15 -13.45 50.54 -8.18
C LYS A 15 -13.78 49.50 -9.27
N GLY A 16 -14.24 48.30 -8.86
CA GLY A 16 -14.89 47.32 -9.73
C GLY A 16 -14.18 45.97 -9.92
N VAL A 17 -12.95 45.79 -9.43
CA VAL A 17 -12.22 44.52 -9.59
C VAL A 17 -12.14 43.79 -8.25
N TYR A 18 -12.80 42.62 -8.16
CA TYR A 18 -12.72 41.76 -6.97
C TYR A 18 -11.29 41.23 -6.78
N LYS A 19 -10.68 41.58 -5.64
CA LYS A 19 -9.41 41.00 -5.19
C LYS A 19 -9.72 39.97 -4.10
N PRO A 20 -9.46 38.65 -4.31
CA PRO A 20 -9.66 37.65 -3.27
C PRO A 20 -8.72 37.88 -2.08
N PRO A 21 -9.11 37.47 -0.87
CA PRO A 21 -8.28 37.61 0.33
C PRO A 21 -7.00 36.80 0.20
N LYS A 22 -5.86 37.40 0.57
CA LYS A 22 -4.58 36.70 0.70
C LYS A 22 -4.65 35.82 1.95
N LEU A 23 -4.80 34.51 1.77
CA LEU A 23 -4.78 33.55 2.88
C LEU A 23 -3.33 33.39 3.38
N LEU A 24 -3.11 33.66 4.66
CA LEU A 24 -1.85 33.35 5.34
C LEU A 24 -1.85 31.87 5.77
N ALA A 25 -0.67 31.24 5.69
CA ALA A 25 -0.51 29.89 6.23
C ALA A 25 -0.62 29.94 7.75
N VAL A 26 -1.66 29.31 8.30
CA VAL A 26 -1.85 29.14 9.74
C VAL A 26 -1.27 27.79 10.14
N GLU A 27 -0.48 27.76 11.21
CA GLU A 27 0.03 26.51 11.76
C GLU A 27 -1.13 25.63 12.25
N TYR A 28 -1.21 24.43 11.70
CA TYR A 28 -2.21 23.45 12.09
C TYR A 28 -1.81 22.80 13.43
N THR A 29 -2.41 23.27 14.53
CA THR A 29 -2.25 22.70 15.88
C THR A 29 -3.15 21.49 16.14
N GLY A 30 -3.92 21.06 15.14
CA GLY A 30 -5.03 20.12 15.28
C GLY A 30 -4.68 18.63 15.35
N ASP A 31 -3.41 18.25 15.22
CA ASP A 31 -3.03 16.85 15.37
C ASP A 31 -1.62 16.69 15.97
N HIS A 32 -1.47 17.08 17.22
CA HIS A 32 -0.52 16.39 18.07
C HIS A 32 -1.08 14.99 18.32
N LEU A 33 -0.88 14.07 17.37
CA LEU A 33 -0.93 12.65 17.69
C LEU A 33 -0.04 12.47 18.91
N SER A 34 -0.68 12.27 20.07
CA SER A 34 -0.01 12.12 21.35
C SER A 34 1.16 11.17 21.18
N ALA A 35 2.28 11.42 21.87
CA ALA A 35 3.42 10.49 21.83
C ALA A 35 2.98 9.04 22.07
N ALA A 36 1.92 8.84 22.87
CA ALA A 36 1.27 7.55 23.08
C ALA A 36 0.65 6.94 21.79
N ALA A 37 -0.03 7.72 20.96
CA ALA A 37 -0.61 7.26 19.70
C ALA A 37 0.47 6.86 18.68
N LYS A 38 1.59 7.60 18.65
CA LYS A 38 2.75 7.25 17.80
C LYS A 38 3.40 5.94 18.28
N ALA A 39 3.63 5.81 19.59
CA ALA A 39 4.18 4.60 20.20
C ALA A 39 3.29 3.37 19.94
N HIS A 40 1.96 3.52 20.03
CA HIS A 40 1.03 2.43 19.74
C HIS A 40 1.13 1.98 18.27
N ARG A 41 1.16 2.92 17.32
CA ARG A 41 1.33 2.58 15.89
C ARG A 41 2.66 1.87 15.62
N GLU A 42 3.73 2.27 16.28
CA GLU A 42 5.03 1.62 16.16
C GLU A 42 5.01 0.20 16.73
N ALA A 43 4.41 0.01 17.91
CA ALA A 43 4.23 -1.30 18.51
C ALA A 43 3.41 -2.22 17.60
N ASP A 44 2.34 -1.73 16.97
CA ASP A 44 1.53 -2.52 16.04
C ASP A 44 2.33 -2.93 14.80
N ARG A 45 3.14 -2.01 14.24
CA ARG A 45 4.04 -2.35 13.12
C ARG A 45 5.06 -3.42 13.51
N GLN A 46 5.62 -3.34 14.71
CA GLN A 46 6.57 -4.34 15.21
C GLN A 46 5.88 -5.69 15.41
N ARG A 47 4.68 -5.72 15.99
CA ARG A 47 3.86 -6.94 16.12
C ARG A 47 3.59 -7.57 14.76
N GLU A 48 3.17 -6.80 13.77
CA GLU A 48 2.93 -7.29 12.41
C GLU A 48 4.19 -7.81 11.73
N ARG A 49 5.35 -7.18 12.00
CA ARG A 49 6.64 -7.67 11.52
C ARG A 49 7.02 -9.01 12.16
N LEU A 50 6.87 -9.13 13.48
CA LEU A 50 7.17 -10.35 14.22
C LEU A 50 6.28 -11.51 13.77
N LYS A 51 4.98 -11.28 13.56
CA LYS A 51 4.05 -12.28 13.00
C LYS A 51 4.48 -12.81 11.63
N LYS A 52 5.20 -12.01 10.84
CA LYS A 52 5.71 -12.39 9.52
C LYS A 52 7.05 -13.13 9.56
N THR A 53 7.73 -13.14 10.71
CA THR A 53 8.99 -13.88 10.85
C THR A 53 8.74 -15.40 10.81
N GLU A 54 9.70 -16.13 10.24
CA GLU A 54 9.58 -17.58 10.06
C GLU A 54 9.42 -18.32 11.40
N TYR A 55 10.05 -17.84 12.48
CA TYR A 55 9.94 -18.43 13.81
C TYR A 55 8.50 -18.41 14.36
N VAL A 56 7.81 -17.27 14.24
CA VAL A 56 6.40 -17.17 14.69
C VAL A 56 5.48 -17.97 13.76
N ARG A 57 5.81 -18.06 12.47
CA ARG A 57 5.06 -18.89 11.52
C ARG A 57 5.19 -20.38 11.87
N SER A 58 6.39 -20.88 12.13
CA SER A 58 6.62 -22.28 12.48
C SER A 58 5.95 -22.64 13.79
N LEU A 59 6.03 -21.77 14.80
CA LEU A 59 5.33 -21.96 16.07
C LEU A 59 3.80 -22.01 15.87
N ARG A 60 3.26 -21.14 15.00
CA ARG A 60 1.84 -21.18 14.66
C ARG A 60 1.45 -22.49 13.98
N GLN A 61 2.28 -22.99 13.07
CA GLN A 61 2.04 -24.26 12.38
C GLN A 61 2.08 -25.45 13.34
N GLU A 62 3.00 -25.46 14.30
CA GLU A 62 3.09 -26.52 15.33
C GLU A 62 1.87 -26.53 16.26
N ILE A 63 1.34 -25.36 16.60
CA ILE A 63 0.15 -25.23 17.46
C ILE A 63 -1.15 -25.50 16.70
N SER A 64 -1.17 -25.26 15.38
CA SER A 64 -2.38 -25.42 14.57
C SER A 64 -2.42 -26.78 13.87
N ASP A 65 -3.52 -27.53 14.01
CA ASP A 65 -3.76 -28.77 13.25
C ASP A 65 -4.11 -28.52 11.76
N VAL A 66 -3.92 -27.31 11.25
CA VAL A 66 -4.24 -26.95 9.86
C VAL A 66 -3.11 -27.44 8.95
N PRO A 67 -3.40 -28.12 7.82
CA PRO A 67 -2.37 -28.61 6.92
C PRO A 67 -1.51 -27.48 6.35
N GLU A 68 -0.20 -27.75 6.18
CA GLU A 68 0.73 -26.81 5.57
C GLU A 68 0.52 -26.71 4.04
N GLU A 69 0.41 -25.48 3.53
CA GLU A 69 0.39 -25.20 2.10
C GLU A 69 1.81 -25.35 1.50
N VAL A 70 2.14 -26.54 0.99
CA VAL A 70 3.40 -26.80 0.29
C VAL A 70 3.40 -26.09 -1.08
N GLY A 71 4.31 -25.13 -1.28
CA GLY A 71 4.54 -24.44 -2.57
C GLY A 71 4.28 -22.92 -2.59
N GLY A 72 3.80 -22.33 -1.50
CA GLY A 72 3.46 -20.89 -1.44
C GLY A 72 4.46 -19.98 -0.74
N SER A 73 5.45 -20.52 -0.01
CA SER A 73 6.28 -19.74 0.92
C SER A 73 7.26 -18.80 0.22
N ASP A 74 7.93 -19.25 -0.84
CA ASP A 74 8.92 -18.42 -1.55
C ASP A 74 8.27 -17.34 -2.42
N LEU A 75 7.10 -17.60 -2.98
CA LEU A 75 6.37 -16.60 -3.77
C LEU A 75 5.75 -15.50 -2.91
N ARG A 76 5.36 -15.82 -1.67
CA ARG A 76 4.86 -14.83 -0.70
C ARG A 76 5.97 -13.88 -0.21
N ARG A 77 7.25 -14.24 -0.37
CA ARG A 77 8.40 -13.37 -0.02
C ARG A 77 8.61 -12.26 -1.05
N ASP A 78 8.28 -12.52 -2.32
CA ASP A 78 8.35 -11.54 -3.39
C ASP A 78 7.06 -10.71 -3.47
N ALA A 79 7.14 -9.44 -3.07
CA ALA A 79 5.98 -8.54 -3.06
C ALA A 79 5.28 -8.45 -4.44
N GLU A 80 6.04 -8.44 -5.52
CA GLU A 80 5.52 -8.41 -6.90
C GLU A 80 4.78 -9.71 -7.27
N ALA A 81 5.34 -10.86 -6.92
CA ALA A 81 4.73 -12.16 -7.20
C ALA A 81 3.44 -12.34 -6.40
N ALA A 82 3.48 -11.99 -5.11
CA ALA A 82 2.31 -12.03 -4.23
C ALA A 82 1.19 -11.09 -4.72
N ALA A 83 1.51 -9.90 -5.24
CA ALA A 83 0.52 -8.98 -5.79
C ALA A 83 -0.13 -9.55 -7.06
N LEU A 84 0.64 -10.18 -7.95
CA LEU A 84 0.11 -10.81 -9.16
C LEU A 84 -0.77 -12.01 -8.83
N MET A 85 -0.38 -12.84 -7.86
CA MET A 85 -1.22 -13.97 -7.41
C MET A 85 -2.55 -13.50 -6.81
N ARG A 86 -2.53 -12.47 -5.97
CA ARG A 86 -3.78 -11.88 -5.44
C ARG A 86 -4.72 -11.45 -6.56
N ARG A 87 -4.20 -10.78 -7.59
CA ARG A 87 -5.00 -10.39 -8.76
C ARG A 87 -5.53 -11.58 -9.56
N GLN A 88 -4.77 -12.68 -9.64
CA GLN A 88 -5.24 -13.90 -10.30
C GLN A 88 -6.41 -14.53 -9.55
N VAL A 89 -6.31 -14.62 -8.22
CA VAL A 89 -7.38 -15.14 -7.35
C VAL A 89 -8.62 -14.25 -7.45
N GLU A 90 -8.46 -12.94 -7.35
CA GLU A 90 -9.56 -11.97 -7.51
C GLU A 90 -10.23 -12.11 -8.88
N ARG A 91 -9.43 -12.24 -9.95
CA ARG A 91 -9.98 -12.49 -11.29
C ARG A 91 -10.78 -13.78 -11.34
N GLN A 92 -10.27 -14.88 -10.78
CA GLN A 92 -10.98 -16.16 -10.75
C GLN A 92 -12.32 -16.03 -10.03
N GLN A 93 -12.35 -15.37 -8.88
CA GLN A 93 -13.58 -15.10 -8.13
C GLN A 93 -14.60 -14.34 -8.97
N ILE A 94 -14.18 -13.25 -9.63
CA ILE A 94 -15.09 -12.47 -10.48
C ILE A 94 -15.57 -13.28 -11.69
N GLU A 95 -14.70 -14.09 -12.29
CA GLU A 95 -15.04 -14.97 -13.41
C GLU A 95 -16.07 -16.03 -13.02
N GLU A 96 -15.94 -16.60 -11.81
CA GLU A 96 -16.88 -17.56 -11.22
C GLU A 96 -18.22 -16.91 -10.88
N GLU A 97 -18.21 -15.74 -10.26
CA GLU A 97 -19.42 -14.99 -9.90
C GLU A 97 -20.21 -14.52 -11.13
N SER A 98 -19.51 -14.01 -12.15
CA SER A 98 -20.12 -13.48 -13.36
C SER A 98 -20.31 -14.54 -14.46
N PHE A 99 -19.76 -15.75 -14.29
CA PHE A 99 -19.68 -16.81 -15.31
C PHE A 99 -19.13 -16.33 -16.66
N ARG A 100 -18.17 -15.39 -16.63
CA ARG A 100 -17.59 -14.75 -17.82
C ARG A 100 -16.09 -14.57 -17.66
N ARG A 101 -15.31 -14.92 -18.68
CA ARG A 101 -13.86 -14.75 -18.68
C ARG A 101 -13.45 -13.29 -18.84
N ILE A 102 -12.52 -12.82 -18.02
CA ILE A 102 -11.97 -11.46 -18.10
C ILE A 102 -10.76 -11.46 -19.02
N GLN A 103 -10.70 -10.49 -19.93
CA GLN A 103 -9.58 -10.33 -20.85
C GLN A 103 -8.37 -9.70 -20.12
N ILE A 104 -7.19 -10.28 -20.33
CA ILE A 104 -5.94 -9.76 -19.76
C ILE A 104 -5.25 -8.78 -20.71
N ASN A 105 -4.64 -7.73 -20.16
CA ASN A 105 -3.86 -6.80 -20.97
C ASN A 105 -2.50 -7.42 -21.37
N LYS A 106 -1.93 -6.97 -22.51
CA LYS A 106 -0.59 -7.35 -22.98
C LYS A 106 0.50 -7.11 -21.93
N LYS A 107 0.38 -6.07 -21.11
CA LYS A 107 1.34 -5.81 -20.02
C LYS A 107 1.32 -6.93 -18.99
N GLU A 108 0.15 -7.28 -18.47
CA GLU A 108 -0.03 -8.33 -17.47
C GLU A 108 0.42 -9.69 -17.99
N LYS A 109 0.11 -9.98 -19.27
CA LYS A 109 0.58 -11.20 -19.93
C LYS A 109 2.11 -11.30 -19.95
N ARG A 110 2.81 -10.18 -20.15
CA ARG A 110 4.29 -10.13 -20.10
C ARG A 110 4.81 -10.31 -18.67
N ASP A 111 4.17 -9.69 -17.69
CA ASP A 111 4.58 -9.79 -16.28
C ASP A 111 4.42 -11.23 -15.78
N LEU A 112 3.32 -11.90 -16.13
CA LEU A 112 3.10 -13.32 -15.84
C LEU A 112 4.14 -14.22 -16.51
N LYS A 113 4.49 -13.94 -17.77
CA LYS A 113 5.53 -14.69 -18.49
C LYS A 113 6.88 -14.57 -17.79
N ARG A 114 7.27 -13.36 -17.38
CA ARG A 114 8.52 -13.11 -16.63
C ARG A 114 8.55 -13.84 -15.31
N LEU A 115 7.43 -13.86 -14.58
CA LEU A 115 7.32 -14.57 -13.30
C LEU A 115 7.48 -16.08 -13.47
N ARG A 116 6.91 -16.63 -14.54
CA ARG A 116 7.07 -18.05 -14.93
C ARG A 116 8.49 -18.39 -15.33
N GLU A 117 9.15 -17.54 -16.13
CA GLU A 117 10.55 -17.71 -16.51
C GLU A 117 11.49 -17.70 -15.31
N LYS A 118 11.19 -16.89 -14.29
CA LYS A 118 11.91 -16.86 -13.01
C LYS A 118 11.65 -18.08 -12.11
N GLY A 119 10.88 -19.07 -12.57
CA GLY A 119 10.54 -20.28 -11.80
C GLY A 119 9.60 -20.02 -10.62
N LYS A 120 9.01 -18.82 -10.53
CA LYS A 120 8.11 -18.46 -9.44
C LYS A 120 6.70 -19.00 -9.71
N LEU A 121 6.24 -19.04 -10.96
CA LEU A 121 4.94 -19.63 -11.29
C LEU A 121 5.11 -21.07 -11.79
N SER A 122 4.36 -22.04 -11.24
CA SER A 122 4.39 -23.42 -11.72
C SER A 122 3.85 -23.50 -13.16
N ARG A 123 4.34 -24.46 -13.94
CA ARG A 123 3.88 -24.66 -15.33
C ARG A 123 2.43 -25.14 -15.42
N ASP A 124 1.91 -25.71 -14.34
CA ASP A 124 0.65 -26.45 -14.32
C ASP A 124 -0.55 -25.59 -13.89
N SER A 125 -0.32 -24.35 -13.43
CA SER A 125 -1.38 -23.46 -12.93
C SER A 125 -2.13 -22.71 -14.04
N THR A 126 -1.84 -22.97 -15.31
CA THR A 126 -2.52 -22.35 -16.46
C THR A 126 -3.18 -23.44 -17.30
N GLY A 127 -4.46 -23.70 -17.02
CA GLY A 127 -5.38 -24.36 -17.94
C GLY A 127 -5.82 -23.44 -19.08
#